data_AF-A0A074Y4C0-F1
#
_entry.id   AF-A0A074Y4C0-F1
#
_cell.length_a   1.000
_cell.length_b   1.000
_cell.length_c   1.000
_cell.angle_alpha   90.00
_cell.angle_beta   90.00
_cell.angle_gamma   90.00
#
_symmetry.space_group_name_H-M   'P 1'
#
loop_
_entity.id
_entity.type
_entity.pdbx_description
1 polymer ?
#
loop_
_entity_poly.entity_id
_entity_poly.type
_entity_poly.pdbx_seq_one_letter_code
_entity_poly.pdbx_strand_id
1 'polypeptide(L)'
;MPVYHIVLFKLKPDVSQDNVVELEETAASLHGKIPGLIKIDVEAPHPPTAHRGQGYYMGLVARLDGPDRIASYAEHMEHQK
;
A
#
# COMPACT_ATOMS: atom_id res chain seq x y z
N MET A 1 13.31 -1.18 -15.33
CA MET A 1 13.45 -0.12 -14.31
C MET A 1 12.34 -0.32 -13.30
N PRO A 2 12.59 -0.19 -11.99
CA PRO A 2 11.54 -0.34 -10.98
C PRO A 2 10.43 0.69 -11.16
N VAL A 3 9.19 0.28 -10.88
CA VAL A 3 8.01 1.17 -10.90
C VAL A 3 7.47 1.31 -9.48
N TYR A 4 7.07 2.54 -9.14
CA TYR A 4 6.39 2.85 -7.89
C TYR A 4 4.90 2.99 -8.16
N HIS A 5 4.12 2.05 -7.62
CA HIS A 5 2.67 2.14 -7.57
C HIS A 5 2.29 2.77 -6.22
N ILE A 6 1.68 3.95 -6.26
CA ILE A 6 1.39 4.75 -5.07
C ILE A 6 -0.11 4.97 -4.98
N VAL A 7 -0.70 4.64 -3.83
CA VAL A 7 -2.12 4.83 -3.55
C VAL A 7 -2.27 5.63 -2.27
N LEU A 8 -3.20 6.60 -2.27
CA LEU A 8 -3.55 7.40 -1.09
C LEU A 8 -4.98 7.10 -0.69
N PHE A 9 -5.22 6.79 0.59
CA PHE A 9 -6.54 6.42 1.09
C PHE A 9 -7.09 7.50 2.02
N LYS A 10 -8.41 7.72 1.94
CA LYS A 10 -9.18 8.36 3.01
C LYS A 10 -9.87 7.25 3.78
N LEU A 11 -9.57 7.15 5.07
CA LEU A 11 -10.25 6.19 5.93
C LEU A 11 -11.67 6.69 6.24
N LYS A 12 -12.61 5.76 6.42
CA LYS A 12 -13.92 6.12 6.95
C LYS A 12 -13.79 6.56 8.41
N PRO A 13 -14.68 7.41 8.95
CA PRO A 13 -14.56 7.94 10.30
C PRO A 13 -14.58 6.89 11.42
N ASP A 14 -15.11 5.71 11.15
CA ASP A 14 -15.30 4.60 12.08
C ASP A 14 -14.21 3.51 12.01
N VAL A 15 -13.17 3.72 11.18
CA VAL A 15 -12.03 2.81 11.12
C VAL A 15 -11.25 2.86 12.44
N SER A 16 -11.06 1.70 13.06
CA SER A 16 -10.28 1.58 14.30
C SER A 16 -8.77 1.53 14.02
N GLN A 17 -7.95 1.77 15.04
CA GLN A 17 -6.51 1.61 14.93
C GLN A 17 -6.12 0.15 14.62
N ASP A 18 -6.86 -0.82 15.16
CA ASP A 18 -6.61 -2.25 14.90
C ASP A 18 -6.83 -2.58 13.41
N ASN A 19 -7.81 -1.96 12.75
CA ASN A 19 -7.99 -2.13 11.30
C ASN A 19 -6.83 -1.54 10.48
N VAL A 20 -6.20 -0.46 10.97
CA VAL A 20 -5.02 0.12 10.32
C VAL A 20 -3.83 -0.83 10.46
N VAL A 21 -3.58 -1.36 11.65
CA VAL A 21 -2.52 -2.35 11.89
C VAL A 21 -2.74 -3.60 11.04
N GLU A 22 -3.98 -4.10 10.98
CA GLU A 22 -4.34 -5.26 10.14
C GLU A 22 -4.06 -4.99 8.65
N LEU A 23 -4.36 -3.79 8.15
CA LEU A 23 -4.04 -3.39 6.78
C LEU A 23 -2.53 -3.37 6.52
N GLU A 24 -1.74 -2.82 7.45
CA GLU A 24 -0.27 -2.76 7.36
C GLU A 24 0.34 -4.16 7.32
N GLU A 25 -0.08 -5.04 8.23
CA GLU A 25 0.38 -6.44 8.31
C GLU A 25 -0.04 -7.24 7.07
N THR A 26 -1.27 -7.05 6.61
CA THR A 26 -1.79 -7.72 5.40
C THR A 26 -0.97 -7.32 4.18
N ALA A 27 -0.71 -6.03 4.01
CA ALA A 27 0.11 -5.52 2.91
C ALA A 27 1.54 -6.06 3.00
N ALA A 28 2.19 -5.99 4.17
CA ALA A 28 3.53 -6.52 4.38
C ALA A 28 3.62 -8.03 4.03
N SER A 29 2.56 -8.79 4.29
CA SER A 29 2.49 -10.22 3.99
C SER A 29 2.51 -10.56 2.49
N LEU A 30 2.27 -9.58 1.60
CA LEU A 30 2.33 -9.78 0.14
C LEU A 30 3.75 -9.91 -0.37
N HIS A 31 4.73 -9.36 0.37
CA HIS A 31 6.13 -9.47 0.00
C HIS A 31 6.58 -10.94 -0.03
N GLY A 32 7.20 -11.34 -1.15
CA GLY A 32 7.59 -12.74 -1.40
C GLY A 32 6.46 -13.64 -1.92
N LYS A 33 5.19 -13.21 -1.87
CA LYS A 33 4.06 -13.97 -2.44
C LYS A 33 3.72 -13.54 -3.87
N ILE A 34 3.90 -12.26 -4.21
CA ILE A 34 3.60 -11.73 -5.54
C ILE A 34 4.89 -11.60 -6.36
N PRO A 35 5.04 -12.35 -7.48
CA PRO A 35 6.20 -12.21 -8.35
C PRO A 35 6.40 -10.78 -8.85
N GLY A 36 7.62 -10.27 -8.72
CA GLY A 36 7.97 -8.91 -9.15
C GLY A 36 7.60 -7.80 -8.16
N LEU A 37 6.96 -8.11 -7.02
CA LEU A 37 6.84 -7.18 -5.90
C LEU A 37 8.14 -7.14 -5.09
N ILE A 38 8.86 -6.03 -5.19
CA ILE A 38 10.15 -5.83 -4.51
C ILE A 38 9.93 -5.38 -3.07
N LYS A 39 8.95 -4.50 -2.82
CA LYS A 39 8.62 -3.98 -1.49
C LYS A 39 7.21 -3.42 -1.50
N ILE A 40 6.54 -3.48 -0.37
CA ILE A 40 5.28 -2.77 -0.12
C ILE A 40 5.31 -2.20 1.29
N ASP A 41 4.95 -0.93 1.42
CA ASP A 41 4.80 -0.24 2.70
C ASP A 41 3.42 0.43 2.70
N VAL A 42 2.71 0.36 3.83
CA VAL A 42 1.46 1.09 4.07
C VAL A 42 1.63 1.84 5.38
N GLU A 43 1.46 3.14 5.38
CA GLU A 43 1.80 3.99 6.53
C GLU A 43 0.95 5.26 6.57
N ALA A 44 0.82 5.83 7.76
CA ALA A 44 0.26 7.17 7.95
C ALA A 44 1.27 8.28 7.55
N PRO A 45 0.81 9.47 7.15
CA PRO A 45 1.67 10.61 6.93
C PRO A 45 2.50 10.97 8.18
N HIS A 46 3.78 11.26 7.98
CA HIS A 46 4.64 11.71 9.06
C HIS A 46 4.09 13.00 9.72
N PRO A 47 4.04 13.13 11.07
CA PRO A 47 3.29 14.19 11.74
C PRO A 47 3.65 15.64 11.31
N PRO A 48 4.93 16.03 11.17
CA PRO A 48 5.36 17.31 10.60
C PRO A 48 4.70 17.71 9.26
N THR A 49 4.35 16.74 8.43
CA THR A 49 3.79 16.98 7.08
C THR A 49 2.35 16.54 6.94
N ALA A 50 1.74 15.95 7.97
CA ALA A 50 0.39 15.39 7.90
C ALA A 50 -0.68 16.41 7.47
N HIS A 51 -0.50 17.69 7.84
CA HIS A 51 -1.38 18.79 7.42
C HIS A 51 -1.47 18.99 5.89
N ARG A 52 -0.50 18.47 5.13
CA ARG A 52 -0.48 18.52 3.66
C ARG A 52 -1.28 17.40 3.00
N GLY A 53 -1.76 16.42 3.76
CA GLY A 53 -2.43 15.23 3.24
C GLY A 53 -3.80 15.47 2.59
N GLN A 54 -4.40 16.67 2.72
CA GLN A 54 -5.70 17.01 2.09
C GLN A 54 -6.83 15.98 2.38
N GLY A 55 -6.81 15.42 3.59
CA GLY A 55 -7.74 14.40 4.06
C GLY A 55 -7.38 12.95 3.69
N TYR A 56 -6.28 12.72 2.95
CA TYR A 56 -5.69 11.39 2.78
C TYR A 56 -4.75 11.12 3.95
N TYR A 57 -5.10 10.12 4.77
CA TYR A 57 -4.44 9.85 6.05
C TYR A 57 -3.66 8.53 6.06
N MET A 58 -3.62 7.82 4.92
CA MET A 58 -2.79 6.65 4.70
C MET A 58 -2.23 6.67 3.29
N GLY A 59 -1.02 6.14 3.11
CA GLY A 59 -0.42 5.90 1.80
C GLY A 59 0.14 4.49 1.69
N LEU A 60 -0.02 3.88 0.51
CA LEU A 60 0.62 2.62 0.12
C LEU A 60 1.65 2.91 -0.97
N VAL A 61 2.85 2.35 -0.82
CA VAL A 61 3.90 2.39 -1.83
C VAL A 61 4.35 0.97 -2.14
N ALA A 62 4.00 0.48 -3.32
CA ALA A 62 4.50 -0.78 -3.85
C ALA A 62 5.59 -0.52 -4.90
N ARG A 63 6.77 -1.13 -4.71
CA ARG A 63 7.86 -1.10 -5.67
C ARG A 63 7.87 -2.39 -6.48
N LEU A 64 7.71 -2.29 -7.79
CA LEU A 64 7.62 -3.40 -8.72
C LEU A 64 8.87 -3.48 -9.62
N ASP A 65 9.24 -4.68 -10.08
CA ASP A 65 10.43 -4.91 -10.91
C ASP A 65 10.30 -4.54 -12.40
N GLY A 66 9.20 -3.88 -12.77
CA GLY A 66 8.99 -3.34 -14.12
C GLY A 66 7.55 -2.89 -14.35
N PRO A 67 7.29 -2.10 -15.40
CA PRO A 67 5.94 -1.63 -15.73
C PRO A 67 4.99 -2.79 -16.10
N ASP A 68 5.50 -3.83 -16.75
CA ASP A 68 4.70 -5.01 -17.15
C ASP A 68 4.17 -5.80 -15.94
N ARG A 69 4.72 -5.57 -14.74
CA ARG A 69 4.24 -6.21 -13.51
C ARG A 69 2.98 -5.60 -12.93
N ILE A 70 2.64 -4.36 -13.28
CA ILE A 70 1.52 -3.66 -12.63
C ILE A 70 0.22 -4.45 -12.79
N ALA A 71 -0.07 -4.90 -14.03
CA ALA A 71 -1.26 -5.69 -14.31
C ALA A 71 -1.25 -7.03 -13.54
N SER A 72 -0.14 -7.79 -13.63
CA SER A 72 -0.03 -9.07 -12.93
C SER A 72 -0.05 -8.96 -11.40
N TYR A 73 0.48 -7.86 -10.84
CA TYR A 73 0.38 -7.54 -9.42
C TYR A 73 -1.06 -7.29 -9.02
N ALA A 74 -1.76 -6.43 -9.77
CA ALA A 74 -3.14 -6.07 -9.50
C ALA A 74 -4.07 -7.29 -9.57
N GLU A 75 -3.87 -8.18 -10.55
CA GLU A 75 -4.71 -9.36 -10.79
C GLU A 75 -4.31 -10.59 -9.94
N HIS A 76 -3.21 -10.52 -9.19
CA HIS A 76 -2.71 -11.66 -8.42
C HIS A 76 -3.70 -12.08 -7.33
N MET A 77 -3.93 -13.39 -7.17
CA MET A 77 -4.89 -13.93 -6.18
C MET A 77 -4.64 -13.42 -4.76
N GLU A 78 -3.38 -13.34 -4.33
CA GLU A 78 -3.03 -12.79 -3.00
C GLU A 78 -3.34 -11.29 -2.86
N HIS A 79 -3.35 -10.52 -3.95
CA HIS A 79 -3.74 -9.10 -3.92
C HIS A 79 -5.26 -8.91 -3.90
N GLN A 80 -6.03 -9.92 -4.31
CA GLN A 80 -7.49 -9.88 -4.40
C GLN A 80 -8.21 -10.35 -3.12
N LYS A 81 -7.46 -10.75 -2.09
CA LYS A 81 -8.01 -11.13 -0.77
C LYS A 81 -8.17 -9.90 0.10
#